data_AF-A0A2X2C8X4-F1
#
_entry.id   AF-A0A2X2C8X4-F1
#
_cell.length_a   1.000
_cell.length_b   1.000
_cell.length_c   1.000
_cell.angle_alpha   90.00
_cell.angle_beta   90.00
_cell.angle_gamma   90.00
#
_symmetry.space_group_name_H-M   'P 1'
#
loop_
_entity.id
_entity.type
_entity.pdbx_description
1 polymer ?
#
loop_
_entity_poly.entity_id
_entity_poly.type
_entity_poly.pdbx_seq_one_letter_code
_entity_poly.pdbx_strand_id
1 'polypeptide(L)'
;MTLMEIWPKNSSEWASWIQAIGSIGAIAVALAVPAVTSWRQRKNRRAEKTESARNAVLGVYPALLALERSLEAHVDIRDQGGDSSVVVTDDPYDGSYKYHFPQVVGAGPMLNSLPSGVAIPLRALIAEIIDLQHHLQGVGVLVDYWSDSNFKQHEIEMKEKVEKLQELTTAALDAAQNELQGKDRVVPK
;
A
#
# COMPACT_ATOMS: atom_id res chain seq x y z
N MET A 1 -35.52 -54.41 15.37
CA MET A 1 -36.05 -53.36 16.26
C MET A 1 -36.50 -52.20 15.39
N THR A 2 -37.82 -52.05 15.24
CA THR A 2 -38.44 -51.04 14.38
C THR A 2 -38.64 -49.74 15.17
N LEU A 3 -38.51 -48.60 14.49
CA LEU A 3 -38.59 -47.24 15.04
C LEU A 3 -39.91 -46.90 15.79
N MET A 4 -40.89 -47.81 15.78
CA MET A 4 -42.19 -47.63 16.44
C MET A 4 -42.17 -47.88 17.96
N GLU A 5 -41.13 -48.50 18.53
CA GLU A 5 -41.04 -48.73 19.99
C GLU A 5 -40.51 -47.51 20.79
N ILE A 6 -40.03 -46.46 20.12
CA ILE A 6 -39.37 -45.31 20.76
C ILE A 6 -40.34 -44.13 20.99
N TRP A 7 -41.59 -44.22 20.55
CA TRP A 7 -42.56 -43.14 20.75
C TRP A 7 -43.09 -43.09 22.19
N PRO A 8 -43.10 -41.92 22.85
CA PRO A 8 -43.57 -41.80 24.23
C PRO A 8 -45.06 -42.08 24.32
N LYS A 9 -45.47 -42.90 25.30
CA LYS A 9 -46.86 -43.38 25.41
C LYS A 9 -47.70 -42.54 26.37
N ASN A 10 -47.05 -41.77 27.25
CA ASN A 10 -47.69 -40.95 28.28
C ASN A 10 -47.25 -39.47 28.20
N SER A 11 -48.12 -38.56 28.65
CA SER A 11 -47.88 -37.09 28.62
C SER A 11 -46.61 -36.66 29.35
N SER A 12 -46.23 -37.36 30.43
CA SER A 12 -45.00 -37.10 31.18
C SER A 12 -43.73 -37.49 30.41
N GLU A 13 -43.78 -38.55 29.59
CA GLU A 13 -42.63 -38.94 28.75
C GLU A 13 -42.49 -38.01 27.55
N TRP A 14 -43.61 -37.51 27.00
CA TRP A 14 -43.59 -36.47 25.98
C TRP A 14 -42.93 -35.18 26.49
N ALA A 15 -43.20 -34.77 27.72
CA ALA A 15 -42.60 -33.58 28.32
C ALA A 15 -41.06 -33.71 28.47
N SER A 16 -40.57 -34.85 28.96
CA SER A 16 -39.12 -35.09 29.09
C SER A 16 -38.42 -35.23 27.73
N TRP A 17 -39.10 -35.79 26.72
CA TRP A 17 -38.59 -35.90 25.35
C TRP A 17 -38.48 -34.53 24.67
N ILE A 18 -39.50 -33.68 24.81
CA ILE A 18 -39.48 -32.29 24.32
C ILE A 18 -38.38 -31.49 25.03
N GLN A 19 -38.18 -31.68 26.33
CA GLN A 19 -37.11 -31.01 27.09
C GLN A 19 -35.71 -31.46 26.63
N ALA A 20 -35.51 -32.75 26.38
CA ALA A 20 -34.23 -33.28 25.90
C ALA A 20 -33.91 -32.83 24.46
N ILE A 21 -34.90 -32.78 23.57
CA ILE A 21 -34.69 -32.28 22.20
C ILE A 21 -34.56 -30.76 22.18
N GLY A 22 -35.31 -30.05 23.02
CA GLY A 22 -35.19 -28.62 23.21
C GLY A 22 -33.82 -28.21 23.72
N SER A 23 -33.24 -28.97 24.65
CA SER A 23 -31.89 -28.69 25.17
C SER A 23 -30.80 -28.99 24.12
N ILE A 24 -30.89 -30.10 23.37
CA ILE A 24 -29.96 -30.42 22.29
C ILE A 24 -30.04 -29.38 21.16
N GLY A 25 -31.26 -28.99 20.75
CA GLY A 25 -31.48 -27.96 19.75
C GLY A 25 -30.95 -26.59 20.19
N ALA A 26 -31.18 -26.21 21.45
CA ALA A 26 -30.65 -24.97 22.02
C ALA A 26 -29.11 -24.96 22.05
N ILE A 27 -28.47 -26.07 22.43
CA ILE A 27 -27.00 -26.20 22.39
C ILE A 27 -26.47 -26.10 20.96
N ALA A 28 -27.14 -26.75 20.00
CA ALA A 28 -26.75 -26.69 18.59
C ALA A 28 -26.85 -25.26 18.02
N VAL A 29 -27.92 -24.54 18.32
CA VAL A 29 -28.09 -23.13 17.93
C VAL A 29 -27.07 -22.24 18.63
N ALA A 30 -26.80 -22.47 19.92
CA ALA A 30 -25.81 -21.73 20.70
C ALA A 30 -24.38 -21.87 20.15
N LEU A 31 -24.05 -22.97 19.48
CA LEU A 31 -22.75 -23.17 18.80
C LEU A 31 -22.76 -22.67 17.35
N ALA A 32 -23.87 -22.86 16.63
CA ALA A 32 -23.98 -22.48 15.23
C ALA A 32 -24.02 -20.96 15.03
N VAL A 33 -24.69 -20.22 15.91
CA VAL A 33 -24.81 -18.75 15.79
C VAL A 33 -23.45 -18.05 15.91
N PRO A 34 -22.58 -18.34 16.92
CA PRO A 34 -21.22 -17.81 16.97
C PRO A 34 -20.35 -18.19 15.77
N ALA A 35 -20.49 -19.42 15.25
CA ALA A 35 -19.73 -19.87 14.09
C ALA A 35 -20.15 -19.10 12.81
N VAL A 36 -21.45 -18.96 12.57
CA VAL A 36 -21.97 -18.24 11.39
C VAL A 36 -21.70 -16.74 11.49
N THR A 37 -21.87 -16.14 12.68
CA THR A 37 -21.57 -14.72 12.90
C THR A 37 -20.08 -14.42 12.76
N SER A 38 -19.19 -15.24 13.33
CA SER A 38 -17.74 -15.07 13.17
C SER A 38 -17.29 -15.27 11.72
N TRP A 39 -17.89 -16.21 10.97
CA TRP A 39 -17.62 -16.38 9.55
C TRP A 39 -18.06 -15.17 8.72
N ARG A 40 -19.28 -14.67 8.94
CA ARG A 40 -19.78 -13.44 8.29
C ARG A 40 -18.92 -12.22 8.65
N GLN A 41 -18.53 -12.07 9.91
CA GLN A 41 -17.63 -11.00 10.35
C GLN A 41 -16.27 -11.11 9.68
N ARG A 42 -15.69 -12.31 9.55
CA ARG A 42 -14.43 -12.52 8.82
C ARG A 42 -14.56 -12.14 7.34
N LYS A 43 -15.67 -12.49 6.70
CA LYS A 43 -15.93 -12.12 5.30
C LYS A 43 -16.06 -10.60 5.14
N ASN A 44 -16.83 -9.95 6.01
CA ASN A 44 -17.04 -8.50 5.97
C ASN A 44 -15.74 -7.74 6.26
N ARG A 45 -14.97 -8.16 7.28
CA ARG A 45 -13.65 -7.58 7.59
C ARG A 45 -12.66 -7.71 6.45
N ARG A 46 -12.72 -8.80 5.66
CA ARG A 46 -11.87 -8.95 4.47
C ARG A 46 -12.27 -7.96 3.38
N ALA A 47 -13.57 -7.83 3.09
CA ALA A 47 -14.07 -6.88 2.11
C ALA A 47 -13.72 -5.43 2.49
N GLU A 48 -13.96 -5.06 3.74
CA GLU A 48 -13.64 -3.73 4.29
C GLU A 48 -12.14 -3.44 4.23
N LYS A 49 -11.29 -4.42 4.56
CA LYS A 49 -9.83 -4.29 4.41
C LYS A 49 -9.40 -4.07 2.97
N THR A 50 -10.01 -4.79 2.01
CA THR A 50 -9.71 -4.60 0.59
C THR A 50 -10.13 -3.21 0.09
N GLU A 51 -11.31 -2.73 0.51
CA GLU A 51 -11.78 -1.39 0.15
C GLU A 51 -10.92 -0.29 0.79
N SER A 52 -10.61 -0.42 2.07
CA SER A 52 -9.69 0.50 2.77
C SER A 52 -8.31 0.52 2.14
N ALA A 53 -7.80 -0.63 1.69
CA ALA A 53 -6.50 -0.72 1.04
C ALA A 53 -6.50 -0.02 -0.32
N ARG A 54 -7.57 -0.15 -1.10
CA ARG A 54 -7.72 0.56 -2.38
C ARG A 54 -7.86 2.06 -2.19
N ASN A 55 -8.63 2.49 -1.20
CA ASN A 55 -8.73 3.90 -0.86
C ASN A 55 -7.36 4.46 -0.44
N ALA A 56 -6.56 3.65 0.27
CA ALA A 56 -5.19 4.02 0.58
C ALA A 56 -4.32 4.15 -0.69
N VAL A 57 -4.43 3.21 -1.63
CA VAL A 57 -3.72 3.30 -2.94
C VAL A 57 -4.13 4.55 -3.71
N LEU A 58 -5.44 4.84 -3.79
CA LEU A 58 -5.97 6.04 -4.43
C LEU A 58 -5.46 7.33 -3.79
N GLY A 59 -5.21 7.32 -2.47
CA GLY A 59 -4.64 8.47 -1.77
C GLY A 59 -3.19 8.75 -2.13
N VAL A 60 -2.41 7.72 -2.46
CA VAL A 60 -0.96 7.85 -2.74
C VAL A 60 -0.66 7.98 -4.24
N TYR A 61 -1.51 7.41 -5.09
CA TYR A 61 -1.30 7.37 -6.55
C TYR A 61 -1.03 8.73 -7.20
N PRO A 62 -1.75 9.83 -6.88
CA PRO A 62 -1.49 11.14 -7.48
C PRO A 62 -0.10 11.68 -7.15
N ALA A 63 0.41 11.41 -5.95
CA ALA A 63 1.74 11.86 -5.53
C ALA A 63 2.85 11.07 -6.27
N LEU A 64 2.66 9.77 -6.47
CA LEU A 64 3.58 8.94 -7.25
C LEU A 64 3.64 9.37 -8.71
N LEU A 65 2.48 9.63 -9.33
CA LEU A 65 2.38 10.07 -10.72
C LEU A 65 3.01 11.46 -10.92
N ALA A 66 2.83 12.38 -9.96
CA ALA A 66 3.45 13.69 -10.03
C ALA A 66 4.99 13.60 -9.90
N LEU A 67 5.48 12.77 -8.97
CA LEU A 67 6.91 12.52 -8.81
C LEU A 67 7.53 11.88 -10.06
N GLU A 68 6.88 10.87 -10.64
CA GLU A 68 7.34 10.20 -11.86
C GLU A 68 7.51 11.21 -13.01
N ARG A 69 6.46 11.99 -13.32
CA ARG A 69 6.51 12.99 -14.39
C ARG A 69 7.61 14.02 -14.19
N SER A 70 7.82 14.45 -12.95
CA SER A 70 8.89 15.39 -12.64
C SER A 70 10.28 14.78 -12.78
N LEU A 71 10.45 13.50 -12.43
CA LEU A 71 11.71 12.77 -12.62
C LEU A 71 12.00 12.52 -14.10
N GLU A 72 10.99 12.13 -14.88
CA GLU A 72 11.11 11.99 -16.35
C GLU A 72 11.54 13.31 -17.00
N ALA A 73 10.88 14.41 -16.66
CA ALA A 73 11.24 15.73 -17.17
C ALA A 73 12.69 16.12 -16.79
N HIS A 74 13.12 15.80 -15.56
CA HIS A 74 14.48 16.08 -15.11
C HIS A 74 15.54 15.27 -15.89
N VAL A 75 15.26 13.99 -16.16
CA VAL A 75 16.16 13.12 -16.96
C VAL A 75 16.23 13.61 -18.41
N ASP A 76 15.09 13.95 -19.02
CA ASP A 76 15.03 14.43 -20.41
C ASP A 76 15.79 15.74 -20.62
N ILE A 77 15.69 16.70 -19.68
CA ILE A 77 16.42 17.98 -19.74
C ILE A 77 17.93 17.73 -19.66
N ARG A 78 18.36 16.77 -18.85
CA ARG A 78 19.78 16.43 -18.68
C ARG A 78 20.36 15.78 -19.93
N ASP A 79 19.66 14.81 -20.51
CA ASP A 79 20.13 14.06 -21.69
C ASP A 79 20.27 14.95 -22.93
N GLN A 80 19.54 16.07 -22.98
CA GLN A 80 19.66 17.07 -24.06
C GLN A 80 20.87 18.02 -23.91
N GLY A 81 21.77 17.77 -22.94
CA GLY A 81 22.97 18.58 -22.74
C GLY A 81 22.71 19.90 -22.01
N GLY A 82 21.66 19.95 -21.18
CA GLY A 82 21.45 21.05 -20.24
C GLY A 82 22.65 21.25 -19.32
N ASP A 83 22.87 22.50 -18.89
CA ASP A 83 24.01 22.88 -18.05
C ASP A 83 24.11 21.99 -16.81
N SER A 84 25.29 21.40 -16.54
CA SER A 84 25.47 20.45 -15.44
C SER A 84 25.30 21.08 -14.06
N SER A 85 25.21 22.42 -13.99
CA SER A 85 24.78 23.17 -12.80
C SER A 85 23.32 22.90 -12.41
N VAL A 86 22.46 22.49 -13.36
CA VAL A 86 21.04 22.12 -13.15
C VAL A 86 20.90 20.76 -12.44
N VAL A 87 21.99 19.98 -12.35
CA VAL A 87 22.05 18.74 -11.54
C VAL A 87 21.87 19.06 -10.04
N VAL A 88 22.18 20.29 -9.63
CA VAL A 88 22.00 20.77 -8.27
C VAL A 88 20.72 21.61 -8.16
N THR A 89 19.60 20.93 -8.38
CA THR A 89 18.42 21.04 -7.50
C THR A 89 17.43 22.20 -7.60
N ASP A 90 17.71 23.26 -8.33
CA ASP A 90 16.72 24.32 -8.58
C ASP A 90 16.54 24.48 -10.09
N ASP A 91 15.58 23.74 -10.64
CA ASP A 91 14.97 24.13 -11.91
C ASP A 91 14.00 25.30 -11.62
N PRO A 92 14.24 26.51 -12.14
CA PRO A 92 13.36 27.66 -11.96
C PRO A 92 12.03 27.54 -12.74
N TYR A 93 11.84 26.49 -13.54
CA TYR A 93 10.66 26.27 -14.37
C TYR A 93 9.94 24.95 -14.05
N ASP A 94 9.42 24.83 -12.82
CA ASP A 94 8.39 23.84 -12.43
C ASP A 94 8.84 22.35 -12.42
N GLY A 95 10.15 22.06 -12.57
CA GLY A 95 10.72 20.71 -12.74
C GLY A 95 11.48 20.10 -11.55
N SER A 96 11.48 20.71 -10.35
CA SER A 96 12.21 20.14 -9.21
C SER A 96 11.40 19.02 -8.54
N TYR A 97 11.78 17.77 -8.82
CA TYR A 97 11.21 16.55 -8.25
C TYR A 97 11.14 16.57 -6.71
N LYS A 98 11.97 17.41 -6.07
CA LYS A 98 11.96 17.66 -4.61
C LYS A 98 10.63 18.18 -4.07
N TYR A 99 9.87 18.96 -4.85
CA TYR A 99 8.59 19.50 -4.40
C TYR A 99 7.55 18.41 -4.11
N HIS A 100 7.72 17.23 -4.71
CA HIS A 100 6.85 16.08 -4.51
C HIS A 100 7.27 15.21 -3.31
N PHE A 101 8.47 15.38 -2.77
CA PHE A 101 8.96 14.57 -1.64
C PHE A 101 8.06 14.63 -0.41
N PRO A 102 7.59 15.80 0.08
CA PRO A 102 6.73 15.84 1.25
C PRO A 102 5.43 15.06 1.07
N GLN A 103 4.90 15.02 -0.16
CA GLN A 103 3.65 14.32 -0.48
C GLN A 103 3.84 12.81 -0.45
N VAL A 104 4.95 12.30 -0.99
CA VAL A 104 5.27 10.87 -0.99
C VAL A 104 5.69 10.39 0.41
N VAL A 105 6.53 11.15 1.13
CA VAL A 105 6.92 10.83 2.51
C VAL A 105 5.70 10.91 3.45
N GLY A 106 4.79 11.84 3.20
CA GLY A 106 3.51 11.98 3.90
C GLY A 106 2.60 10.75 3.79
N ALA A 107 2.83 9.87 2.81
CA ALA A 107 2.13 8.59 2.69
C ALA A 107 2.62 7.52 3.69
N GLY A 108 3.72 7.77 4.43
CA GLY A 108 4.30 6.85 5.41
C GLY A 108 3.28 6.22 6.39
N PRO A 109 2.37 6.99 7.02
CA PRO A 109 1.34 6.45 7.89
C PRO A 109 0.37 5.48 7.20
N MET A 110 0.21 5.59 5.87
CA MET A 110 -0.69 4.77 5.07
C MET A 110 -0.11 3.40 4.72
N LEU A 111 1.21 3.19 4.89
CA LEU A 111 1.90 1.93 4.56
C LEU A 111 1.28 0.69 5.20
N ASN A 112 0.72 0.81 6.42
CA ASN A 112 0.08 -0.31 7.12
C ASN A 112 -1.31 -0.66 6.55
N SER A 113 -1.92 0.27 5.81
CA SER A 113 -3.23 0.09 5.18
C SER A 113 -3.11 -0.35 3.72
N LEU A 114 -1.93 -0.17 3.11
CA LEU A 114 -1.66 -0.56 1.74
C LEU A 114 -1.48 -2.09 1.60
N PRO A 115 -1.87 -2.67 0.45
CA PRO A 115 -1.50 -4.05 0.12
C PRO A 115 0.02 -4.19 0.09
N SER A 116 0.53 -5.37 0.47
CA SER A 116 1.97 -5.62 0.51
C SER A 116 2.67 -5.37 -0.83
N GLY A 117 1.98 -5.64 -1.95
CA GLY A 117 2.48 -5.36 -3.30
C GLY A 117 2.81 -3.89 -3.55
N VAL A 118 2.06 -2.96 -2.95
CA VAL A 118 2.28 -1.51 -3.07
C VAL A 118 3.14 -0.98 -1.91
N ALA A 119 2.93 -1.51 -0.70
CA ALA A 119 3.62 -1.03 0.50
C ALA A 119 5.14 -1.28 0.47
N ILE A 120 5.60 -2.38 -0.15
CA ILE A 120 7.02 -2.71 -0.25
C ILE A 120 7.77 -1.69 -1.13
N PRO A 121 7.41 -1.48 -2.41
CA PRO A 121 8.11 -0.52 -3.26
C PRO A 121 7.96 0.91 -2.74
N LEU A 122 6.77 1.28 -2.21
CA LEU A 122 6.58 2.60 -1.61
C LEU A 122 7.48 2.84 -0.39
N ARG A 123 7.70 1.82 0.46
CA ARG A 123 8.62 1.95 1.60
C ARG A 123 10.05 2.15 1.15
N ALA A 124 10.49 1.43 0.12
CA ALA A 124 11.83 1.59 -0.45
C ALA A 124 12.00 3.01 -1.04
N LEU A 125 10.99 3.49 -1.78
CA LEU A 125 10.95 4.85 -2.31
C LEU A 125 11.05 5.90 -1.20
N ILE A 126 10.23 5.80 -0.15
CA ILE A 126 10.25 6.74 0.98
C ILE A 126 11.61 6.75 1.66
N ALA A 127 12.24 5.58 1.85
CA ALA A 127 13.57 5.49 2.43
C ALA A 127 14.63 6.20 1.57
N GLU A 128 14.58 6.01 0.26
CA GLU A 128 15.51 6.66 -0.67
C GLU A 128 15.30 8.19 -0.71
N ILE A 129 14.04 8.66 -0.69
CA ILE A 129 13.73 10.09 -0.60
C ILE A 129 14.32 10.69 0.68
N ILE A 130 14.16 10.02 1.82
CA ILE A 130 14.71 10.48 3.10
C ILE A 130 16.24 10.53 3.03
N ASP A 131 16.89 9.50 2.49
CA ASP A 131 18.35 9.46 2.33
C ASP A 131 18.85 10.62 1.44
N LEU A 132 18.20 10.82 0.30
CA LEU A 132 18.51 11.90 -0.63
C LEU A 132 18.31 13.29 0.01
N GLN A 133 17.23 13.48 0.78
CA GLN A 133 17.00 14.74 1.51
C GLN A 133 18.12 15.02 2.53
N HIS A 134 18.56 14.01 3.28
CA HIS A 134 19.68 14.15 4.21
C HIS A 134 20.99 14.48 3.49
N HIS A 135 21.26 13.80 2.37
CA HIS A 135 22.44 14.05 1.56
C HIS A 135 22.47 15.49 1.04
N LEU A 136 21.36 15.97 0.48
CA LEU A 136 21.22 17.33 -0.03
C LEU A 136 21.38 18.41 1.03
N GLN A 137 20.86 18.17 2.24
CA GLN A 137 21.06 19.08 3.38
C GLN A 137 22.52 19.14 3.82
N GLY A 138 23.24 18.01 3.77
CA GLY A 138 24.67 17.96 4.10
C GLY A 138 25.56 18.64 3.05
N VAL A 139 25.17 18.55 1.77
CA VAL A 139 25.93 19.10 0.65
C VAL A 139 25.90 20.62 0.61
N GLY A 140 24.74 21.25 0.85
CA GLY A 140 24.58 22.71 0.77
C GLY A 140 25.52 23.51 1.70
N VAL A 141 26.07 22.88 2.74
CA VAL A 141 27.04 23.49 3.66
C VAL A 141 28.47 23.48 3.11
N LEU A 142 28.77 22.61 2.14
CA LEU A 142 30.14 22.31 1.70
C LEU A 142 30.44 22.76 0.27
N VAL A 143 29.44 23.14 -0.52
CA VAL A 143 29.58 23.52 -1.95
C VAL A 143 30.64 24.61 -2.16
N ASP A 144 30.70 25.62 -1.28
CA ASP A 144 31.65 26.73 -1.37
C ASP A 144 33.12 26.31 -1.19
N TYR A 145 33.38 25.09 -0.74
CA TYR A 145 34.72 24.57 -0.42
C TYR A 145 35.14 23.39 -1.30
N TRP A 146 34.37 23.04 -2.32
CA TRP A 146 34.65 21.86 -3.15
C TRP A 146 35.66 22.14 -4.26
N SER A 147 36.59 21.21 -4.45
CA SER A 147 37.41 21.13 -5.66
C SER A 147 36.58 20.59 -6.84
N ASP A 148 36.98 20.90 -8.08
CA ASP A 148 36.37 20.37 -9.30
C ASP A 148 36.23 18.83 -9.31
N SER A 149 37.17 18.11 -8.70
CA SER A 149 37.12 16.65 -8.57
C SER A 149 35.98 16.19 -7.65
N ASN A 150 35.77 16.90 -6.54
CA ASN A 150 34.72 16.57 -5.57
C ASN A 150 33.34 16.91 -6.16
N PHE A 151 33.26 17.99 -6.94
CA PHE A 151 32.05 18.37 -7.65
C PHE A 151 31.64 17.31 -8.68
N LYS A 152 32.58 16.83 -9.50
CA LYS A 152 32.30 15.75 -10.48
C LYS A 152 31.89 14.44 -9.82
N GLN A 153 32.54 14.06 -8.72
CA GLN A 153 32.18 12.85 -7.98
C GLN A 153 30.77 12.94 -7.41
N HIS A 154 30.41 14.11 -6.85
CA HIS A 154 29.08 14.36 -6.34
C HIS A 154 28.02 14.36 -7.46
N GLU A 155 28.32 14.89 -8.64
CA GLU A 155 27.41 14.86 -9.79
C GLU A 155 27.07 13.41 -10.23
N ILE A 156 28.07 12.52 -10.19
CA ILE A 156 27.88 11.08 -10.47
C ILE A 156 27.01 10.45 -9.38
N GLU A 157 27.31 10.70 -8.10
CA GLU A 157 26.52 10.15 -6.99
C GLU A 157 25.06 10.62 -7.04
N MET A 158 24.82 11.90 -7.33
CA MET A 158 23.48 12.46 -7.50
C MET A 158 22.75 11.84 -8.70
N LYS A 159 23.47 11.54 -9.79
CA LYS A 159 22.90 10.81 -10.94
C LYS A 159 22.37 9.44 -10.51
N GLU A 160 23.21 8.64 -9.86
CA GLU A 160 22.85 7.30 -9.42
C GLU A 160 21.65 7.32 -8.46
N LYS A 161 21.60 8.30 -7.55
CA LYS A 161 20.47 8.46 -6.62
C LYS A 161 19.17 8.83 -7.33
N VAL A 162 19.22 9.73 -8.33
CA VAL A 162 18.03 10.13 -9.10
C VAL A 162 17.53 8.98 -9.99
N GLU A 163 18.41 8.24 -10.64
CA GLU A 163 18.03 7.05 -11.44
C GLU A 163 17.37 5.98 -10.57
N LYS A 164 17.95 5.70 -9.40
CA LYS A 164 17.37 4.78 -8.42
C LYS A 164 16.01 5.27 -7.92
N LEU A 165 15.86 6.59 -7.71
CA LEU A 165 14.59 7.17 -7.31
C LEU A 165 13.51 7.02 -8.38
N GLN A 166 13.88 7.19 -9.65
CA GLN A 166 12.99 6.96 -10.79
C GLN A 166 12.55 5.48 -10.84
N GLU A 167 13.48 4.54 -10.76
CA GLU A 167 13.18 3.09 -10.75
C GLU A 167 12.19 2.74 -9.64
N LEU A 168 12.43 3.22 -8.42
CA LEU A 168 11.55 2.97 -7.27
C LEU A 168 10.18 3.63 -7.41
N THR A 169 10.12 4.81 -8.04
CA THR A 169 8.86 5.52 -8.29
C THR A 169 8.02 4.76 -9.31
N THR A 170 8.61 4.35 -10.43
CA THR A 170 7.94 3.51 -11.45
C THR A 170 7.46 2.19 -10.86
N ALA A 171 8.30 1.50 -10.08
CA ALA A 171 7.91 0.25 -9.43
C ALA A 171 6.73 0.42 -8.45
N ALA A 172 6.71 1.52 -7.68
CA ALA A 172 5.60 1.83 -6.79
C ALA A 172 4.32 2.19 -7.56
N LEU A 173 4.46 2.92 -8.67
CA LEU A 173 3.34 3.32 -9.52
C LEU A 173 2.72 2.11 -10.24
N ASP A 174 3.54 1.23 -10.82
CA ASP A 174 3.10 -0.02 -11.45
C ASP A 174 2.37 -0.92 -10.46
N ALA A 175 2.91 -1.06 -9.25
CA ALA A 175 2.25 -1.81 -8.19
C ALA A 175 0.88 -1.21 -7.82
N ALA A 176 0.80 0.11 -7.70
CA ALA A 176 -0.44 0.82 -7.42
C ALA A 176 -1.46 0.67 -8.56
N GLN A 177 -1.01 0.81 -9.81
CA GLN A 177 -1.84 0.64 -11.00
C GLN A 177 -2.37 -0.79 -11.10
N ASN A 178 -1.53 -1.80 -10.89
CA ASN A 178 -1.93 -3.20 -10.90
C ASN A 178 -2.98 -3.52 -9.82
N GLU A 179 -2.82 -2.95 -8.62
CA GLU A 179 -3.82 -3.12 -7.56
C GLU A 179 -5.17 -2.46 -7.90
N LEU A 180 -5.13 -1.28 -8.53
CA LEU A 180 -6.34 -0.57 -8.97
C LEU A 180 -7.05 -1.30 -10.12
N GLN A 181 -6.29 -1.83 -11.08
CA GLN A 181 -6.81 -2.55 -12.26
C GLN A 181 -7.22 -3.99 -11.95
N GLY A 182 -6.70 -4.61 -10.90
CA GLY A 182 -6.90 -6.01 -10.53
C GLY A 182 -8.34 -6.46 -10.22
N LYS A 183 -9.37 -5.62 -10.45
CA LYS A 183 -10.79 -6.00 -10.28
C LYS A 183 -11.63 -6.07 -11.56
N ASP A 184 -11.15 -5.65 -12.72
CA ASP A 184 -11.97 -5.75 -13.95
C ASP A 184 -12.04 -7.18 -14.54
N ARG A 185 -11.41 -8.17 -13.88
CA ARG A 185 -11.40 -9.58 -14.31
C ARG A 185 -12.20 -10.57 -13.44
N VAL A 186 -13.15 -10.12 -12.60
CA VAL A 186 -14.04 -11.05 -11.87
C VAL A 186 -15.53 -10.84 -12.22
N VAL A 187 -15.87 -11.45 -13.36
CA VAL A 187 -17.09 -12.21 -13.74
C VAL A 187 -18.48 -11.53 -13.56
N PRO A 188 -19.23 -11.28 -14.67
CA PRO A 188 -20.67 -11.04 -14.59
C PRO A 188 -21.40 -12.29 -14.08
N LYS A 189 -22.34 -12.08 -13.17
CA LYS A 189 -23.22 -13.10 -12.56
C LYS A 189 -23.96 -13.93 -13.59
#